data_AF-A0A8J8F4H1-F1
#
_entry.id   AF-A0A8J8F4H1-F1
#
_cell.length_a   1.000
_cell.length_b   1.000
_cell.length_c   1.000
_cell.angle_alpha   90.00
_cell.angle_beta   90.00
_cell.angle_gamma   90.00
#
_symmetry.space_group_name_H-M   'P 1'
#
loop_
_entity.id
_entity.type
_entity.pdbx_description
1 polymer ?
#
loop_
_entity_poly.entity_id
_entity_poly.type
_entity_poly.pdbx_seq_one_letter_code
_entity_poly.pdbx_strand_id
1 'polypeptide(L)'
;MELKKKDGFENVFIFVSDSLRYDSAISEFDRQQVIKTVASGISSPPGFASILTGKYPTQHGVLSFNNKLDSSHKTIFDLCKNSSFYNEGKELGKVLGTSKRLSHESINNLEPPFVYFERDLIPHAPYNYSEEEYDGSVRDYCSNNRKNASQDYDDSVTNSIKKFEKRVDVLRDRGLLEDTLIIFTADHGEVLGDHGFYGHGYRTVPELVYVPTVFYNNSLGHDSDMWMGQVDILPTVAELLNKKSLLGNTDGCNLLSQSSTDRIIFNQHDDTEWSLWDESGGYLFTEKNLLYRLGWWGYLLTKSSYSPLNRNHAIQLMNTAIKGWRSGEVIYGEPGFGRNEAKKTASNVFSEKHSRSVREQDEIDKEHLEDLGYINQ
;
A
#
# COMPACT_ATOMS: atom_id res chain seq x y z
N MET A 1 -20.49 -10.48 -6.02
CA MET A 1 -20.22 -9.07 -6.37
C MET A 1 -18.99 -9.02 -7.27
N GLU A 2 -19.14 -8.54 -8.51
CA GLU A 2 -18.12 -8.72 -9.56
C GLU A 2 -17.90 -7.44 -10.37
N LEU A 3 -16.69 -7.25 -10.90
CA LEU A 3 -16.41 -6.29 -11.95
C LEU A 3 -17.13 -6.69 -13.24
N LYS A 4 -17.75 -5.73 -13.94
CA LYS A 4 -18.47 -5.95 -15.20
C LYS A 4 -17.62 -5.45 -16.38
N LYS A 5 -17.51 -6.21 -17.49
CA LYS A 5 -16.63 -5.92 -18.66
C LYS A 5 -17.43 -5.62 -19.93
N LYS A 6 -16.87 -4.79 -20.84
CA LYS A 6 -17.36 -4.63 -22.22
C LYS A 6 -16.35 -4.96 -23.34
N ASP A 7 -15.04 -4.73 -23.19
CA ASP A 7 -13.99 -5.11 -24.17
C ASP A 7 -12.62 -5.36 -23.48
N GLY A 8 -11.62 -5.90 -24.20
CA GLY A 8 -10.27 -6.18 -23.66
C GLY A 8 -9.31 -5.00 -23.85
N PHE A 9 -8.54 -4.68 -22.81
CA PHE A 9 -7.54 -3.60 -22.85
C PHE A 9 -6.20 -4.05 -23.44
N GLU A 10 -5.49 -3.14 -24.11
CA GLU A 10 -4.15 -3.38 -24.65
C GLU A 10 -3.03 -2.89 -23.72
N ASN A 11 -3.28 -1.76 -23.03
CA ASN A 11 -2.34 -1.09 -22.15
C ASN A 11 -2.79 -1.17 -20.69
N VAL A 12 -1.85 -0.98 -19.76
CA VAL A 12 -2.12 -0.84 -18.33
C VAL A 12 -1.38 0.38 -17.81
N PHE A 13 -2.09 1.24 -17.08
CA PHE A 13 -1.52 2.29 -16.25
C PHE A 13 -1.97 2.08 -14.80
N ILE A 14 -1.01 1.91 -13.89
CA ILE A 14 -1.26 1.83 -12.45
C ILE A 14 -0.53 2.97 -11.76
N PHE A 15 -1.28 3.80 -11.05
CA PHE A 15 -0.77 4.87 -10.20
C PHE A 15 -0.94 4.47 -8.73
N VAL A 16 0.15 4.45 -7.98
CA VAL A 16 0.17 4.08 -6.57
C VAL A 16 0.64 5.28 -5.75
N SER A 17 -0.29 5.86 -5.00
CA SER A 17 -0.03 6.94 -4.03
C SER A 17 0.52 6.34 -2.73
N ASP A 18 1.62 6.90 -2.23
CA ASP A 18 2.26 6.42 -1.00
C ASP A 18 1.52 6.92 0.24
N SER A 19 1.08 6.00 1.09
CA SER A 19 0.43 6.30 2.38
C SER A 19 -0.94 6.99 2.28
N LEU A 20 -1.71 6.73 1.22
CA LEU A 20 -3.06 7.29 1.05
C LEU A 20 -4.13 6.45 1.76
N ARG A 21 -4.84 7.09 2.71
CA ARG A 21 -5.98 6.48 3.43
C ARG A 21 -7.22 6.39 2.55
N TYR A 22 -8.01 5.33 2.74
CA TYR A 22 -9.31 5.19 2.09
C TYR A 22 -10.28 6.33 2.43
N ASP A 23 -10.39 6.70 3.70
CA ASP A 23 -11.34 7.71 4.18
C ASP A 23 -11.03 9.14 3.73
N SER A 24 -9.75 9.46 3.47
CA SER A 24 -9.36 10.73 2.86
C SER A 24 -9.60 10.78 1.34
N ALA A 25 -9.56 9.64 0.65
CA ALA A 25 -9.74 9.61 -0.81
C ALA A 25 -11.21 9.64 -1.26
N ILE A 26 -12.14 9.12 -0.45
CA ILE A 26 -13.58 9.06 -0.79
C ILE A 26 -14.26 10.43 -0.90
N SER A 27 -13.65 11.51 -0.42
CA SER A 27 -14.14 12.88 -0.60
C SER A 27 -13.75 13.48 -1.95
N GLU A 28 -12.69 12.97 -2.58
CA GLU A 28 -12.09 13.51 -3.80
C GLU A 28 -12.59 12.82 -5.07
N PHE A 29 -12.93 11.52 -4.97
CA PHE A 29 -13.55 10.77 -6.05
C PHE A 29 -15.07 10.69 -5.88
N ASP A 30 -15.81 10.38 -6.96
CA ASP A 30 -17.20 9.93 -6.81
C ASP A 30 -17.20 8.66 -5.96
N ARG A 31 -17.90 8.70 -4.82
CA ARG A 31 -17.92 7.61 -3.83
C ARG A 31 -18.30 6.26 -4.44
N GLN A 32 -19.12 6.24 -5.50
CA GLN A 32 -19.51 5.00 -6.19
C GLN A 32 -18.40 4.39 -7.05
N GLN A 33 -17.27 5.08 -7.22
CA GLN A 33 -16.11 4.63 -8.00
C GLN A 33 -14.99 4.06 -7.12
N VAL A 34 -15.01 4.31 -5.81
CA VAL A 34 -13.91 3.95 -4.90
C VAL A 34 -14.20 2.62 -4.21
N ILE A 35 -13.41 1.61 -4.56
CA ILE A 35 -13.40 0.30 -3.91
C ILE A 35 -12.56 0.40 -2.64
N LYS A 36 -13.10 -0.12 -1.53
CA LYS A 36 -12.35 -0.26 -0.28
C LYS A 36 -11.37 -1.42 -0.40
N THR A 37 -10.08 -1.14 -0.33
CA THR A 37 -9.04 -2.15 -0.52
C THR A 37 -8.24 -2.39 0.75
N VAL A 38 -8.01 -3.66 1.09
CA VAL A 38 -7.15 -4.07 2.20
C VAL A 38 -5.71 -4.17 1.68
N ALA A 39 -4.82 -3.38 2.26
CA ALA A 39 -3.39 -3.46 2.02
C ALA A 39 -2.79 -4.72 2.65
N SER A 40 -1.80 -5.33 1.98
CA SER A 40 -1.14 -6.56 2.45
C SER A 40 0.02 -6.30 3.43
N GLY A 41 0.44 -5.04 3.55
CA GLY A 41 1.40 -4.57 4.55
C GLY A 41 1.10 -3.13 4.93
N ILE A 42 1.84 -2.58 5.89
CA ILE A 42 1.68 -1.20 6.37
C ILE A 42 2.88 -0.29 6.00
N SER A 43 3.66 -0.71 5.01
CA SER A 43 4.80 0.05 4.48
C SER A 43 4.94 -0.23 2.98
N SER A 44 5.64 0.65 2.26
CA SER A 44 5.72 0.56 0.81
C SER A 44 6.32 -0.77 0.29
N PRO A 45 7.42 -1.31 0.85
CA PRO A 45 8.01 -2.56 0.34
C PRO A 45 7.03 -3.75 0.25
N PRO A 46 6.31 -4.16 1.33
CA PRO A 46 5.33 -5.24 1.24
C PRO A 46 4.11 -4.87 0.37
N GLY A 47 3.59 -3.64 0.48
CA GLY A 47 2.42 -3.20 -0.29
C GLY A 47 2.65 -3.30 -1.80
N PHE A 48 3.72 -2.67 -2.29
CA PHE A 48 4.07 -2.74 -3.71
C PHE A 48 4.38 -4.17 -4.17
N ALA A 49 5.13 -4.95 -3.39
CA ALA A 49 5.43 -6.34 -3.75
C ALA A 49 4.16 -7.19 -3.87
N SER A 50 3.17 -6.98 -3.00
CA SER A 50 1.86 -7.65 -3.06
C SER A 50 1.05 -7.24 -4.29
N ILE A 51 0.97 -5.95 -4.60
CA ILE A 51 0.30 -5.45 -5.82
C ILE A 51 0.92 -6.07 -7.08
N LEU A 52 2.26 -6.09 -7.14
CA LEU A 52 2.98 -6.56 -8.33
C LEU A 52 2.86 -8.06 -8.56
N THR A 53 2.80 -8.86 -7.49
CA THR A 53 2.88 -10.33 -7.55
C THR A 53 1.55 -11.03 -7.31
N GLY A 54 0.54 -10.32 -6.79
CA GLY A 54 -0.70 -10.91 -6.34
C GLY A 54 -0.53 -11.87 -5.16
N LYS A 55 0.52 -11.69 -4.35
CA LYS A 55 0.88 -12.59 -3.24
C LYS A 55 0.93 -11.85 -1.90
N TYR A 56 0.79 -12.54 -0.79
CA TYR A 56 1.01 -11.99 0.54
C TYR A 56 2.52 -11.91 0.89
N PRO A 57 2.90 -11.11 1.91
CA PRO A 57 4.31 -10.93 2.29
C PRO A 57 5.05 -12.20 2.68
N THR A 58 4.34 -13.19 3.23
CA THR A 58 4.88 -14.52 3.52
C THR A 58 5.26 -15.31 2.27
N GLN A 59 4.62 -15.04 1.14
CA GLN A 59 4.80 -15.75 -0.13
C GLN A 59 5.80 -15.05 -1.05
N HIS A 60 5.80 -13.71 -1.11
CA HIS A 60 6.77 -12.96 -1.92
C HIS A 60 8.05 -12.55 -1.15
N GLY A 61 8.06 -12.69 0.17
CA GLY A 61 9.25 -12.56 1.01
C GLY A 61 9.76 -11.13 1.27
N VAL A 62 8.96 -10.10 0.96
CA VAL A 62 9.34 -8.68 1.15
C VAL A 62 8.52 -8.11 2.30
N LEU A 63 9.19 -7.64 3.37
CA LEU A 63 8.56 -6.96 4.51
C LEU A 63 9.11 -5.56 4.77
N SER A 64 10.28 -5.24 4.21
CA SER A 64 10.98 -3.98 4.45
C SER A 64 11.93 -3.66 3.31
N PHE A 65 12.53 -2.48 3.35
CA PHE A 65 13.58 -2.06 2.40
C PHE A 65 14.84 -2.94 2.42
N ASN A 66 15.01 -3.76 3.48
CA ASN A 66 16.12 -4.70 3.62
C ASN A 66 15.90 -6.00 2.84
N ASN A 67 14.68 -6.23 2.35
CA ASN A 67 14.37 -7.40 1.55
C ASN A 67 14.53 -7.10 0.06
N LYS A 68 14.61 -8.17 -0.73
CA LYS A 68 14.59 -8.12 -2.18
C LYS A 68 13.58 -9.13 -2.71
N LEU A 69 12.73 -8.69 -3.63
CA LEU A 69 11.80 -9.54 -4.33
C LEU A 69 12.58 -10.52 -5.22
N ASP A 70 12.28 -11.80 -5.07
CA ASP A 70 12.92 -12.84 -5.87
C ASP A 70 12.48 -12.73 -7.34
N SER A 71 13.45 -12.77 -8.27
CA SER A 71 13.19 -12.62 -9.70
C SER A 71 12.41 -13.78 -10.33
N SER A 72 12.24 -14.90 -9.61
CA SER A 72 11.41 -16.03 -10.04
C SER A 72 9.91 -15.72 -9.95
N HIS A 73 9.50 -14.73 -9.15
CA HIS A 73 8.11 -14.30 -9.11
C HIS A 73 7.69 -13.67 -10.43
N LYS A 74 6.54 -14.11 -10.94
CA LYS A 74 5.84 -13.42 -12.02
C LYS A 74 5.19 -12.16 -11.45
N THR A 75 5.34 -11.07 -12.18
CA THR A 75 4.87 -9.74 -11.80
C THR A 75 3.98 -9.17 -12.88
N ILE A 76 3.31 -8.05 -12.58
CA ILE A 76 2.53 -7.30 -13.56
C ILE A 76 3.35 -6.87 -14.79
N PHE A 77 4.65 -6.64 -14.61
CA PHE A 77 5.57 -6.28 -15.69
C PHE A 77 5.86 -7.44 -16.64
N ASP A 78 5.55 -8.69 -16.26
CA ASP A 78 5.66 -9.84 -17.16
C ASP A 78 4.48 -9.92 -18.15
N LEU A 79 3.40 -9.14 -17.93
CA LEU A 79 2.27 -9.08 -18.83
C LEU A 79 2.60 -8.35 -20.13
N CYS A 80 3.59 -7.45 -20.17
CA CYS A 80 4.01 -6.78 -21.38
C CYS A 80 5.52 -6.56 -21.44
N LYS A 81 6.12 -6.73 -22.64
CA LYS A 81 7.55 -6.45 -22.83
C LYS A 81 7.89 -4.97 -22.66
N ASN A 82 7.01 -4.07 -23.11
CA ASN A 82 7.18 -2.65 -22.90
C ASN A 82 6.63 -2.27 -21.52
N SER A 83 7.44 -2.52 -20.51
CA SER A 83 7.10 -2.24 -19.11
C SER A 83 8.01 -1.16 -18.54
N SER A 84 7.41 -0.16 -17.90
CA SER A 84 8.13 0.89 -17.21
C SER A 84 7.63 1.07 -15.79
N PHE A 85 8.60 1.27 -14.88
CA PHE A 85 8.33 1.63 -13.49
C PHE A 85 8.92 3.01 -13.22
N TYR A 86 8.05 4.00 -13.11
CA TYR A 86 8.39 5.35 -12.70
C TYR A 86 8.30 5.44 -11.18
N ASN A 87 9.44 5.66 -10.54
CA ASN A 87 9.57 5.63 -9.09
C ASN A 87 10.30 6.88 -8.61
N GLU A 88 9.52 7.87 -8.19
CA GLU A 88 10.04 9.03 -7.48
C GLU A 88 10.68 8.53 -6.17
N GLY A 89 12.01 8.71 -6.02
CA GLY A 89 12.79 8.11 -4.92
C GLY A 89 13.26 6.68 -5.22
N LYS A 90 14.48 6.54 -5.75
CA LYS A 90 15.04 5.33 -6.41
C LYS A 90 15.19 4.06 -5.55
N GLU A 91 14.81 4.08 -4.27
CA GLU A 91 15.05 2.99 -3.32
C GLU A 91 14.18 1.76 -3.56
N LEU A 92 12.91 1.97 -3.90
CA LEU A 92 11.96 0.88 -4.03
C LEU A 92 12.28 -0.03 -5.24
N GLY A 93 12.85 0.53 -6.31
CA GLY A 93 13.25 -0.27 -7.47
C GLY A 93 14.31 -1.34 -7.16
N LYS A 94 15.20 -1.10 -6.18
CA LYS A 94 16.19 -2.08 -5.73
C LYS A 94 15.52 -3.25 -4.99
N VAL A 95 14.52 -2.94 -4.16
CA VAL A 95 13.71 -3.93 -3.43
C VAL A 95 12.93 -4.79 -4.42
N LEU A 96 12.25 -4.18 -5.39
CA LEU A 96 11.37 -4.88 -6.33
C LEU A 96 12.12 -5.54 -7.50
N GLY A 97 13.45 -5.37 -7.58
CA GLY A 97 14.27 -5.93 -8.65
C GLY A 97 14.01 -5.29 -10.02
N THR A 98 13.50 -4.06 -10.06
CA THR A 98 13.08 -3.37 -11.28
C THR A 98 14.12 -2.42 -11.84
N SER A 99 15.02 -1.86 -11.02
CA SER A 99 15.96 -0.78 -11.41
C SER A 99 16.87 -1.08 -12.60
N LYS A 100 17.18 -2.35 -12.88
CA LYS A 100 18.01 -2.75 -14.05
C LYS A 100 17.20 -3.45 -15.13
N ARG A 101 15.95 -3.84 -14.82
CA ARG A 101 15.13 -4.72 -15.64
C ARG A 101 14.13 -3.94 -16.48
N LEU A 102 13.67 -2.79 -16.00
CA LEU A 102 12.59 -2.03 -16.62
C LEU A 102 13.07 -0.67 -17.15
N SER A 103 12.30 -0.11 -18.07
CA SER A 103 12.43 1.29 -18.48
C SER A 103 11.98 2.21 -17.33
N HIS A 104 12.52 3.43 -17.31
CA HIS A 104 12.09 4.52 -16.43
C HIS A 104 11.50 5.70 -17.23
N GLU A 105 11.05 5.42 -18.45
CA GLU A 105 10.42 6.42 -19.30
C GLU A 105 9.07 6.88 -18.73
N SER A 106 8.76 8.15 -18.96
CA SER A 106 7.45 8.70 -18.65
C SER A 106 6.39 8.11 -19.58
N ILE A 107 5.14 8.03 -19.11
CA ILE A 107 3.96 7.65 -19.90
C ILE A 107 3.80 8.46 -21.19
N ASN A 108 4.41 9.65 -21.29
CA ASN A 108 4.43 10.46 -22.52
C ASN A 108 5.06 9.74 -23.72
N ASN A 109 6.04 8.86 -23.49
CA ASN A 109 6.91 8.31 -24.53
C ASN A 109 6.71 6.82 -24.81
N LEU A 110 5.85 6.13 -24.04
CA LEU A 110 5.67 4.68 -24.15
C LEU A 110 4.77 4.32 -25.32
N GLU A 111 5.28 3.52 -26.25
CA GLU A 111 4.52 2.97 -27.37
C GLU A 111 3.66 1.74 -26.97
N PRO A 112 2.38 1.68 -27.34
CA PRO A 112 1.54 0.51 -27.12
C PRO A 112 2.07 -0.80 -27.75
N PRO A 113 1.75 -1.98 -27.18
CA PRO A 113 1.13 -2.18 -25.88
C PRO A 113 2.12 -1.96 -24.74
N PHE A 114 1.69 -1.37 -23.61
CA PHE A 114 2.58 -1.14 -22.45
C PHE A 114 1.96 -1.51 -21.09
N VAL A 115 2.84 -1.69 -20.10
CA VAL A 115 2.50 -1.61 -18.67
C VAL A 115 3.30 -0.45 -18.07
N TYR A 116 2.61 0.59 -17.64
CA TYR A 116 3.18 1.73 -16.94
C TYR A 116 2.75 1.70 -15.48
N PHE A 117 3.72 1.71 -14.58
CA PHE A 117 3.50 1.69 -13.15
C PHE A 117 4.20 2.91 -12.55
N GLU A 118 3.45 3.78 -11.88
CA GLU A 118 3.95 5.03 -11.29
C GLU A 118 3.75 4.99 -9.78
N ARG A 119 4.83 5.23 -9.03
CA ARG A 119 4.77 5.53 -7.59
C ARG A 119 4.82 7.03 -7.41
N ASP A 120 3.82 7.57 -6.72
CA ASP A 120 3.78 8.93 -6.25
C ASP A 120 4.13 8.97 -4.76
N LEU A 121 5.00 9.91 -4.38
CA LEU A 121 5.52 9.99 -3.01
C LEU A 121 4.56 10.68 -2.03
N ILE A 122 3.50 11.30 -2.50
CA ILE A 122 2.49 11.95 -1.67
C ILE A 122 1.24 11.07 -1.56
N PRO A 123 0.49 11.12 -0.44
CA PRO A 123 0.59 12.05 0.69
C PRO A 123 1.51 11.63 1.86
N HIS A 124 2.44 10.70 1.67
CA HIS A 124 3.41 10.33 2.71
C HIS A 124 4.18 11.54 3.28
N ALA A 125 4.57 11.46 4.56
CA ALA A 125 5.31 12.54 5.22
C ALA A 125 6.67 12.85 4.56
N PRO A 126 7.18 14.09 4.62
CA PRO A 126 6.58 15.28 5.22
C PRO A 126 5.34 15.76 4.44
N TYR A 127 4.25 16.06 5.16
CA TYR A 127 2.93 16.26 4.54
C TYR A 127 2.79 17.57 3.73
N ASN A 128 3.79 18.44 3.77
CA ASN A 128 3.83 19.68 2.98
C ASN A 128 4.68 19.54 1.70
N TYR A 129 4.92 18.32 1.24
CA TYR A 129 5.74 18.08 0.05
C TYR A 129 5.17 18.79 -1.18
N SER A 130 6.01 19.61 -1.83
CA SER A 130 5.77 20.11 -3.18
C SER A 130 7.00 19.80 -4.05
N GLU A 131 6.79 19.44 -5.33
CA GLU A 131 7.88 19.11 -6.26
C GLU A 131 8.87 20.28 -6.48
N GLU A 132 8.43 21.52 -6.22
CA GLU A 132 9.21 22.74 -6.44
C GLU A 132 9.94 23.23 -5.18
N GLU A 133 9.45 22.88 -3.99
CA GLU A 133 10.05 23.26 -2.70
C GLU A 133 10.27 22.00 -1.85
N TYR A 134 11.52 21.52 -1.85
CA TYR A 134 12.00 20.59 -0.83
C TYR A 134 11.96 21.29 0.54
N ASP A 135 11.24 20.73 1.51
CA ASP A 135 11.21 21.23 2.90
C ASP A 135 11.43 20.11 3.92
N GLY A 136 12.68 19.68 4.05
CA GLY A 136 13.20 19.04 5.28
C GLY A 136 12.89 17.56 5.49
N SER A 137 13.47 17.00 6.56
CA SER A 137 13.16 15.64 7.01
C SER A 137 11.77 15.57 7.63
N VAL A 138 11.20 14.35 7.77
CA VAL A 138 9.95 14.15 8.53
C VAL A 138 10.05 14.76 9.93
N ARG A 139 11.24 14.72 10.54
CA ARG A 139 11.50 15.30 11.86
C ARG A 139 11.43 16.82 11.87
N ASP A 140 11.96 17.47 10.83
CA ASP A 140 11.92 18.93 10.68
C ASP A 140 10.48 19.39 10.51
N TYR A 141 9.74 18.74 9.61
CA TYR A 141 8.32 18.96 9.42
C TYR A 141 7.54 18.83 10.74
N CYS A 142 7.69 17.70 11.43
CA CYS A 142 7.01 17.44 12.70
C CYS A 142 7.37 18.48 13.77
N SER A 143 8.59 19.01 13.75
CA SER A 143 9.04 20.01 14.72
C SER A 143 8.38 21.37 14.50
N ASN A 144 8.15 21.74 13.23
CA ASN A 144 7.67 23.05 12.80
C ASN A 144 6.14 23.12 12.62
N ASN A 145 5.49 22.07 12.11
CA ASN A 145 4.06 22.07 11.71
C ASN A 145 3.16 21.27 12.65
N ARG A 146 3.30 21.46 13.96
CA ARG A 146 2.64 20.63 15.00
C ARG A 146 1.10 20.62 15.01
N LYS A 147 0.44 21.56 14.33
CA LYS A 147 -1.02 21.74 14.38
C LYS A 147 -1.73 21.49 13.05
N ASN A 148 -0.99 21.39 11.95
CA ASN A 148 -1.58 21.37 10.60
C ASN A 148 -1.38 20.03 9.88
N ALA A 149 -0.78 19.03 10.53
CA ALA A 149 -0.46 17.74 9.89
C ALA A 149 -1.60 17.09 9.12
N SER A 150 -2.81 17.08 9.67
CA SER A 150 -3.97 16.52 8.97
C SER A 150 -4.39 17.36 7.76
N GLN A 151 -4.35 18.69 7.85
CA GLN A 151 -4.69 19.57 6.73
C GLN A 151 -3.65 19.47 5.61
N ASP A 152 -2.36 19.50 5.96
CA ASP A 152 -1.27 19.36 5.00
C ASP A 152 -1.36 17.99 4.30
N TYR A 153 -1.72 16.94 5.04
CA TYR A 153 -1.99 15.61 4.48
C TYR A 153 -3.15 15.65 3.48
N ASP A 154 -4.30 16.24 3.84
CA ASP A 154 -5.47 16.34 2.95
C ASP A 154 -5.16 17.17 1.67
N ASP A 155 -4.37 18.24 1.81
CA ASP A 155 -3.88 19.02 0.67
C ASP A 155 -2.97 18.17 -0.24
N SER A 156 -2.11 17.34 0.35
CA SER A 156 -1.27 16.39 -0.37
C SER A 156 -2.07 15.27 -1.04
N VAL A 157 -3.16 14.79 -0.44
CA VAL A 157 -4.10 13.85 -1.06
C VAL A 157 -4.67 14.46 -2.33
N THR A 158 -5.17 15.69 -2.23
CA THR A 158 -5.71 16.45 -3.36
C THR A 158 -4.68 16.59 -4.48
N ASN A 159 -3.42 16.86 -4.13
CA ASN A 159 -2.33 17.00 -5.10
C ASN A 159 -1.97 15.68 -5.79
N SER A 160 -1.97 14.56 -5.06
CA SER A 160 -1.72 13.22 -5.62
C SER A 160 -2.77 12.87 -6.69
N ILE A 161 -4.04 13.14 -6.38
CA ILE A 161 -5.15 12.88 -7.32
C ILE A 161 -5.04 13.78 -8.56
N LYS A 162 -4.70 15.08 -8.39
CA LYS A 162 -4.42 15.97 -9.53
C LYS A 162 -3.25 15.48 -10.40
N LYS A 163 -2.20 14.89 -9.80
CA LYS A 163 -1.10 14.29 -10.57
C LYS A 163 -1.61 13.10 -11.39
N PHE A 164 -2.40 12.22 -10.77
CA PHE A 164 -3.05 11.11 -11.46
C PHE A 164 -3.92 11.59 -12.64
N GLU A 165 -4.79 12.58 -12.44
CA GLU A 165 -5.64 13.16 -13.49
C GLU A 165 -4.81 13.72 -14.66
N LYS A 166 -3.67 14.38 -14.38
CA LYS A 166 -2.74 14.83 -15.44
C LYS A 166 -2.19 13.65 -16.26
N ARG A 167 -1.92 12.50 -15.64
CA ARG A 167 -1.47 11.29 -16.38
C ARG A 167 -2.58 10.71 -17.24
N VAL A 168 -3.81 10.73 -16.75
CA VAL A 168 -5.01 10.37 -17.52
C VAL A 168 -5.17 11.30 -18.72
N ASP A 169 -5.01 12.61 -18.53
CA ASP A 169 -5.09 13.61 -19.62
C ASP A 169 -4.03 13.35 -20.69
N VAL A 170 -2.81 12.97 -20.31
CA VAL A 170 -1.78 12.54 -21.27
C VAL A 170 -2.26 11.36 -22.12
N LEU A 171 -2.86 10.33 -21.52
CA LEU A 171 -3.41 9.21 -22.28
C LEU A 171 -4.54 9.64 -23.21
N ARG A 172 -5.37 10.59 -22.79
CA ARG A 172 -6.44 11.17 -23.62
C ARG A 172 -5.89 11.92 -24.82
N ASP A 173 -4.92 12.79 -24.61
CA ASP A 173 -4.28 13.59 -25.65
C ASP A 173 -3.52 12.73 -26.66
N ARG A 174 -2.99 11.59 -26.20
CA ARG A 174 -2.35 10.57 -27.05
C ARG A 174 -3.35 9.65 -27.77
N GLY A 175 -4.66 9.76 -27.47
CA GLY A 175 -5.69 8.90 -28.04
C GLY A 175 -5.64 7.45 -27.54
N LEU A 176 -5.03 7.20 -26.38
CA LEU A 176 -4.81 5.86 -25.80
C LEU A 176 -5.74 5.55 -24.62
N LEU A 177 -6.57 6.51 -24.19
CA LEU A 177 -7.40 6.40 -22.99
C LEU A 177 -8.32 5.18 -23.00
N GLU A 178 -9.03 4.95 -24.11
CA GLU A 178 -10.02 3.87 -24.22
C GLU A 178 -9.40 2.47 -24.25
N ASP A 179 -8.16 2.35 -24.76
CA ASP A 179 -7.42 1.07 -24.87
C ASP A 179 -6.56 0.78 -23.63
N THR A 180 -6.56 1.66 -22.63
CA THR A 180 -5.74 1.55 -21.42
C THR A 180 -6.60 1.22 -20.21
N LEU A 181 -6.28 0.12 -19.53
CA LEU A 181 -6.78 -0.15 -18.18
C LEU A 181 -6.08 0.80 -17.20
N ILE A 182 -6.84 1.68 -16.55
CA ILE A 182 -6.28 2.69 -15.63
C ILE A 182 -6.72 2.35 -14.21
N ILE A 183 -5.75 2.25 -13.30
CA ILE A 183 -5.97 1.95 -11.89
C ILE A 183 -5.27 2.99 -11.03
N PHE A 184 -6.02 3.64 -10.15
CA PHE A 184 -5.48 4.42 -9.05
C PHE A 184 -5.59 3.61 -7.76
N THR A 185 -4.54 3.55 -6.94
CA THR A 185 -4.57 2.86 -5.65
C THR A 185 -3.54 3.45 -4.68
N ALA A 186 -3.49 2.93 -3.45
CA ALA A 186 -2.38 3.14 -2.54
C ALA A 186 -1.68 1.83 -2.14
N ASP A 187 -0.47 1.94 -1.61
CA ASP A 187 0.34 0.85 -1.07
C ASP A 187 0.02 0.51 0.39
N HIS A 188 -0.27 1.54 1.20
CA HIS A 188 -0.81 1.49 2.55
C HIS A 188 -1.44 2.85 2.88
N GLY A 189 -2.02 2.99 4.08
CA GLY A 189 -2.53 4.27 4.58
C GLY A 189 -1.56 4.98 5.53
N GLU A 190 -2.08 5.90 6.34
CA GLU A 190 -1.30 6.76 7.24
C GLU A 190 -2.02 6.99 8.57
N VAL A 191 -1.27 7.04 9.68
CA VAL A 191 -1.83 7.44 10.98
C VAL A 191 -1.52 8.91 11.24
N LEU A 192 -2.56 9.68 11.58
CA LEU A 192 -2.49 11.13 11.75
C LEU A 192 -2.84 11.54 13.19
N GLY A 193 -2.46 10.71 14.17
CA GLY A 193 -2.76 10.89 15.59
C GLY A 193 -3.94 10.06 16.12
N ASP A 194 -4.64 9.31 15.26
CA ASP A 194 -5.86 8.53 15.58
C ASP A 194 -5.69 7.59 16.79
N HIS A 195 -4.49 7.02 16.93
CA HIS A 195 -4.11 6.09 18.01
C HIS A 195 -2.99 6.67 18.90
N GLY A 196 -2.84 8.00 18.88
CA GLY A 196 -1.82 8.74 19.62
C GLY A 196 -0.41 8.63 19.03
N PHE A 197 -0.25 8.08 17.83
CA PHE A 197 0.98 8.14 17.05
C PHE A 197 0.71 8.68 15.64
N TYR A 198 1.78 9.14 15.01
CA TYR A 198 1.84 9.49 13.59
C TYR A 198 2.77 8.53 12.85
N GLY A 199 2.57 8.40 11.54
CA GLY A 199 3.33 7.50 10.69
C GLY A 199 2.78 6.06 10.69
N HIS A 200 3.48 5.18 9.99
CA HIS A 200 3.03 3.82 9.70
C HIS A 200 3.95 2.70 10.29
N GLY A 201 4.95 3.07 11.10
CA GLY A 201 6.01 2.16 11.55
C GLY A 201 5.84 1.50 12.93
N TYR A 202 4.67 1.56 13.57
CA TYR A 202 4.48 1.06 14.94
C TYR A 202 3.58 -0.17 15.06
N ARG A 203 2.31 0.00 14.70
CA ARG A 203 1.27 -1.01 14.93
C ARG A 203 0.24 -0.94 13.82
N THR A 204 -0.20 -2.09 13.38
CA THR A 204 -1.25 -2.22 12.37
C THR A 204 -2.59 -1.73 12.93
N VAL A 205 -3.20 -0.77 12.24
CA VAL A 205 -4.49 -0.15 12.56
C VAL A 205 -5.29 0.06 11.26
N PRO A 206 -6.63 0.21 11.31
CA PRO A 206 -7.45 0.36 10.11
C PRO A 206 -6.98 1.46 9.14
N GLU A 207 -6.48 2.57 9.68
CA GLU A 207 -6.00 3.74 8.94
C GLU A 207 -4.75 3.44 8.10
N LEU A 208 -4.00 2.38 8.43
CA LEU A 208 -2.86 1.90 7.63
C LEU A 208 -3.25 0.81 6.63
N VAL A 209 -4.38 0.14 6.85
CA VAL A 209 -4.77 -1.06 6.11
C VAL A 209 -5.75 -0.74 5.00
N TYR A 210 -6.73 0.13 5.26
CA TYR A 210 -7.74 0.46 4.26
C TYR A 210 -7.26 1.58 3.34
N VAL A 211 -7.11 1.24 2.07
CA VAL A 211 -6.66 2.12 0.99
C VAL A 211 -7.72 2.22 -0.11
N PRO A 212 -7.73 3.30 -0.92
CA PRO A 212 -8.63 3.38 -2.07
C PRO A 212 -8.10 2.55 -3.24
N THR A 213 -9.00 1.98 -4.03
CA THR A 213 -8.71 1.54 -5.39
C THR A 213 -9.81 2.03 -6.33
N VAL A 214 -9.44 2.62 -7.47
CA VAL A 214 -10.36 3.10 -8.51
C VAL A 214 -9.94 2.48 -9.83
N PHE A 215 -10.87 1.81 -10.51
CA PHE A 215 -10.72 1.41 -11.91
C PHE A 215 -11.29 2.52 -12.79
N TYR A 216 -10.41 3.36 -13.35
CA TYR A 216 -10.75 4.57 -14.08
C TYR A 216 -11.06 4.26 -15.55
N ASN A 217 -12.10 3.47 -15.80
CA ASN A 217 -12.59 3.20 -17.15
C ASN A 217 -14.12 3.12 -17.15
N ASN A 218 -14.79 3.89 -18.01
CA ASN A 218 -16.26 3.91 -18.10
C ASN A 218 -16.87 2.54 -18.50
N SER A 219 -16.06 1.66 -19.08
CA SER A 219 -16.44 0.29 -19.47
C SER A 219 -16.38 -0.71 -18.31
N LEU A 220 -15.82 -0.30 -17.16
CA LEU A 220 -15.74 -1.09 -15.94
C LEU A 220 -16.68 -0.50 -14.89
N GLY A 221 -17.50 -1.37 -14.30
CA GLY A 221 -18.35 -1.02 -13.16
C GLY A 221 -18.24 -2.09 -12.09
N HIS A 222 -18.57 -1.73 -10.86
CA HIS A 222 -18.72 -2.63 -9.73
C HIS A 222 -20.06 -2.36 -9.04
N ASP A 223 -20.55 -3.33 -8.27
CA ASP A 223 -21.65 -3.06 -7.34
C ASP A 223 -21.15 -2.11 -6.22
N SER A 224 -22.03 -1.55 -5.39
CA SER A 224 -21.65 -0.50 -4.42
C SER A 224 -20.93 -1.01 -3.16
N ASP A 225 -21.02 -2.31 -2.89
CA ASP A 225 -20.52 -2.99 -1.69
C ASP A 225 -19.14 -3.65 -1.92
N MET A 226 -18.40 -3.20 -2.94
CA MET A 226 -17.16 -3.87 -3.34
C MET A 226 -16.09 -3.57 -2.33
N TRP A 227 -15.37 -4.61 -1.99
CA TRP A 227 -14.07 -4.48 -1.42
C TRP A 227 -13.12 -5.51 -2.02
N MET A 228 -11.82 -5.32 -1.84
CA MET A 228 -10.80 -6.23 -2.37
C MET A 228 -9.54 -6.21 -1.50
N GLY A 229 -8.59 -7.10 -1.77
CA GLY A 229 -7.21 -6.99 -1.31
C GLY A 229 -6.30 -6.51 -2.43
N GLN A 230 -5.17 -5.89 -2.09
CA GLN A 230 -4.14 -5.53 -3.08
C GLN A 230 -3.66 -6.72 -3.93
N VAL A 231 -3.67 -7.93 -3.35
CA VAL A 231 -3.30 -9.18 -4.02
C VAL A 231 -4.21 -9.52 -5.21
N ASP A 232 -5.39 -8.91 -5.31
CA ASP A 232 -6.34 -9.17 -6.39
C ASP A 232 -6.06 -8.34 -7.66
N ILE A 233 -5.19 -7.33 -7.57
CA ILE A 233 -4.90 -6.42 -8.68
C ILE A 233 -4.27 -7.21 -9.84
N LEU A 234 -3.19 -7.95 -9.60
CA LEU A 234 -2.51 -8.73 -10.65
C LEU A 234 -3.45 -9.74 -11.36
N PRO A 235 -4.13 -10.66 -10.66
CA PRO A 235 -5.02 -11.63 -11.31
C PRO A 235 -6.17 -10.97 -12.08
N THR A 236 -6.71 -9.85 -11.59
CA THR A 236 -7.75 -9.09 -12.27
C THR A 236 -7.23 -8.41 -13.54
N VAL A 237 -6.08 -7.72 -13.46
CA VAL A 237 -5.42 -7.09 -14.61
C VAL A 237 -5.10 -8.12 -15.69
N ALA A 238 -4.56 -9.28 -15.30
CA ALA A 238 -4.21 -10.33 -16.26
C ALA A 238 -5.44 -10.91 -16.98
N GLU A 239 -6.59 -11.06 -16.30
CA GLU A 239 -7.83 -11.47 -16.97
C GLU A 239 -8.32 -10.37 -17.93
N LEU A 240 -8.29 -9.10 -17.51
CA LEU A 240 -8.73 -7.98 -18.32
C LEU A 240 -7.94 -7.86 -19.64
N LEU A 241 -6.64 -8.16 -19.59
CA LEU A 241 -5.72 -8.21 -20.74
C LEU A 241 -5.76 -9.54 -21.51
N ASN A 242 -6.56 -10.52 -21.08
CA ASN A 242 -6.56 -11.89 -21.61
C ASN A 242 -5.19 -12.59 -21.55
N LYS A 243 -4.39 -12.30 -20.50
CA LYS A 243 -3.01 -12.78 -20.29
C LYS A 243 -2.86 -13.70 -19.07
N LYS A 244 -3.96 -14.26 -18.56
CA LYS A 244 -3.95 -15.15 -17.38
C LYS A 244 -3.00 -16.34 -17.47
N SER A 245 -2.71 -16.84 -18.67
CA SER A 245 -1.76 -17.94 -18.88
C SER A 245 -0.30 -17.57 -18.53
N LEU A 246 -0.01 -16.27 -18.37
CA LEU A 246 1.31 -15.78 -17.96
C LEU A 246 1.49 -15.71 -16.44
N LEU A 247 0.41 -15.89 -15.67
CA LEU A 247 0.46 -15.85 -14.22
C LEU A 247 0.99 -17.15 -13.63
N GLY A 248 1.75 -17.01 -12.54
CA GLY A 248 1.96 -18.11 -11.59
C GLY A 248 0.81 -18.17 -10.59
N ASN A 249 1.00 -18.94 -9.52
CA ASN A 249 0.05 -18.96 -8.40
C ASN A 249 -0.03 -17.57 -7.75
N THR A 250 -1.24 -17.04 -7.56
CA THR A 250 -1.52 -15.82 -6.79
C THR A 250 -2.33 -16.18 -5.55
N ASP A 251 -2.20 -15.37 -4.50
CA ASP A 251 -3.03 -15.49 -3.29
C ASP A 251 -4.34 -14.69 -3.43
N GLY A 252 -4.34 -13.67 -4.30
CA GLY A 252 -5.54 -12.95 -4.70
C GLY A 252 -6.36 -13.66 -5.78
N CYS A 253 -7.53 -13.11 -6.08
CA CYS A 253 -8.46 -13.63 -7.08
C CYS A 253 -8.78 -12.62 -8.19
N ASN A 254 -9.34 -13.13 -9.29
CA ASN A 254 -9.87 -12.31 -10.37
C ASN A 254 -11.28 -11.81 -10.03
N LEU A 255 -11.39 -10.49 -9.88
CA LEU A 255 -12.62 -9.80 -9.47
C LEU A 255 -13.73 -9.77 -10.55
N LEU A 256 -13.46 -10.21 -11.79
CA LEU A 256 -14.48 -10.38 -12.84
C LEU A 256 -15.34 -11.64 -12.67
N SER A 257 -14.89 -12.61 -11.87
CA SER A 257 -15.48 -13.96 -11.84
C SER A 257 -15.66 -14.53 -10.44
N GLN A 258 -15.18 -13.83 -9.41
CA GLN A 258 -15.28 -14.26 -8.02
C GLN A 258 -15.72 -13.10 -7.15
N SER A 259 -16.71 -13.37 -6.29
CA SER A 259 -17.18 -12.41 -5.29
C SER A 259 -16.13 -12.12 -4.25
N SER A 260 -16.01 -10.85 -3.85
CA SER A 260 -15.14 -10.46 -2.73
C SER A 260 -15.78 -10.64 -1.34
N THR A 261 -17.09 -10.85 -1.27
CA THR A 261 -17.93 -10.72 -0.06
C THR A 261 -17.67 -11.71 1.07
N ASP A 262 -16.98 -12.84 0.83
CA ASP A 262 -16.74 -13.90 1.83
C ASP A 262 -15.24 -14.15 2.08
N ARG A 263 -14.39 -13.17 1.80
CA ARG A 263 -12.94 -13.34 1.86
C ARG A 263 -12.35 -12.73 3.12
N ILE A 264 -11.17 -13.24 3.48
CA ILE A 264 -10.37 -12.73 4.58
C ILE A 264 -9.00 -12.41 3.99
N ILE A 265 -8.62 -11.13 4.01
CA ILE A 265 -7.35 -10.67 3.46
C ILE A 265 -6.31 -10.59 4.57
N PHE A 266 -5.13 -11.13 4.29
CA PHE A 266 -4.00 -11.16 5.23
C PHE A 266 -3.12 -9.92 5.04
N ASN A 267 -2.70 -9.35 6.17
CA ASN A 267 -1.75 -8.24 6.24
C ASN A 267 -0.62 -8.61 7.21
N GLN A 268 0.62 -8.24 6.87
CA GLN A 268 1.77 -8.45 7.75
C GLN A 268 2.61 -7.18 7.90
N HIS A 269 2.89 -6.82 9.16
CA HIS A 269 3.84 -5.76 9.48
C HIS A 269 5.25 -6.33 9.66
N ASP A 270 5.40 -7.36 10.49
CA ASP A 270 6.68 -8.02 10.74
C ASP A 270 6.47 -9.51 11.13
N ASP A 271 7.55 -10.22 11.50
CA ASP A 271 7.46 -11.64 11.90
C ASP A 271 6.64 -11.90 13.17
N THR A 272 6.41 -10.86 13.98
CA THR A 272 5.74 -10.91 15.28
C THR A 272 4.39 -10.18 15.29
N GLU A 273 3.97 -9.61 14.17
CA GLU A 273 2.70 -8.88 14.04
C GLU A 273 2.08 -9.05 12.65
N TRP A 274 0.87 -9.61 12.64
CA TRP A 274 0.07 -9.83 11.44
C TRP A 274 -1.42 -9.63 11.74
N SER A 275 -2.21 -9.47 10.70
CA SER A 275 -3.63 -9.21 10.85
C SER A 275 -4.46 -9.75 9.68
N LEU A 276 -5.76 -9.88 9.93
CA LEU A 276 -6.74 -10.42 8.99
C LEU A 276 -7.88 -9.43 8.92
N TRP A 277 -8.35 -9.12 7.71
CA TRP A 277 -9.33 -8.06 7.48
C TRP A 277 -10.37 -8.45 6.44
N ASP A 278 -11.55 -7.87 6.62
CA ASP A 278 -12.59 -7.70 5.61
C ASP A 278 -12.93 -6.22 5.50
N GLU A 279 -14.02 -5.85 4.82
CA GLU A 279 -14.47 -4.46 4.69
C GLU A 279 -14.91 -3.80 6.00
N SER A 280 -15.35 -4.58 6.98
CA SER A 280 -16.02 -4.11 8.21
C SER A 280 -15.08 -4.08 9.41
N GLY A 281 -13.97 -4.81 9.38
CA GLY A 281 -12.96 -4.78 10.43
C GLY A 281 -11.87 -5.83 10.29
N GLY A 282 -11.18 -6.09 11.41
CA GLY A 282 -10.10 -7.07 11.41
C GLY A 282 -9.58 -7.47 12.78
N TYR A 283 -8.82 -8.56 12.79
CA TYR A 283 -8.11 -9.09 13.94
C TYR A 283 -6.61 -8.87 13.78
N LEU A 284 -6.02 -8.12 14.71
CA LEU A 284 -4.58 -7.99 14.87
C LEU A 284 -4.07 -9.02 15.87
N PHE A 285 -3.05 -9.78 15.46
CA PHE A 285 -2.31 -10.72 16.30
C PHE A 285 -0.89 -10.20 16.50
N THR A 286 -0.39 -10.24 17.73
CA THR A 286 0.98 -9.86 18.02
C THR A 286 1.61 -10.71 19.12
N GLU A 287 2.86 -11.08 18.91
CA GLU A 287 3.70 -11.75 19.90
C GLU A 287 4.49 -10.75 20.78
N LYS A 288 4.37 -9.45 20.48
CA LYS A 288 5.04 -8.36 21.21
C LYS A 288 4.48 -8.23 22.62
N ASN A 289 5.30 -8.54 23.63
CA ASN A 289 4.91 -8.42 25.04
C ASN A 289 4.71 -6.95 25.47
N LEU A 290 4.16 -6.74 26.68
CA LEU A 290 3.89 -5.38 27.17
C LEU A 290 5.17 -4.55 27.29
N LEU A 291 6.27 -5.12 27.77
CA LEU A 291 7.53 -4.40 27.97
C LEU A 291 8.08 -3.88 26.63
N TYR A 292 8.03 -4.71 25.58
CA TYR A 292 8.39 -4.30 24.22
C TYR A 292 7.54 -3.11 23.73
N ARG A 293 6.22 -3.17 23.94
CA ARG A 293 5.30 -2.09 23.54
C ARG A 293 5.51 -0.81 24.33
N LEU A 294 5.83 -0.90 25.62
CA LEU A 294 6.21 0.26 26.45
C LEU A 294 7.56 0.84 26.02
N GLY A 295 8.50 0.01 25.60
CA GLY A 295 9.75 0.45 24.97
C GLY A 295 9.48 1.26 23.70
N TRP A 296 8.63 0.76 22.82
CA TRP A 296 8.20 1.49 21.63
C TRP A 296 7.43 2.77 21.94
N TRP A 297 6.56 2.77 22.95
CA TRP A 297 5.91 3.99 23.43
C TRP A 297 6.96 5.05 23.81
N GLY A 298 8.00 4.68 24.57
CA GLY A 298 9.11 5.57 24.89
C GLY A 298 9.90 6.02 23.67
N TYR A 299 10.16 5.12 22.73
CA TYR A 299 10.84 5.40 21.46
C TYR A 299 10.08 6.45 20.63
N LEU A 300 8.78 6.23 20.42
CA LEU A 300 7.92 7.10 19.63
C LEU A 300 7.84 8.52 20.22
N LEU A 301 7.97 8.67 21.54
CA LEU A 301 7.99 9.97 22.21
C LEU A 301 9.35 10.67 22.19
N THR A 302 10.45 9.97 21.91
CA THR A 302 11.80 10.52 22.12
C THR A 302 12.69 10.49 20.88
N LYS A 303 12.67 9.40 20.12
CA LYS A 303 13.65 9.10 19.07
C LYS A 303 13.06 9.15 17.66
N SER A 304 11.83 8.66 17.47
CA SER A 304 11.19 8.67 16.14
C SER A 304 11.17 10.06 15.50
N SER A 305 11.17 10.13 14.17
CA SER A 305 11.00 11.37 13.40
C SER A 305 9.68 12.09 13.76
N TYR A 306 8.65 11.31 14.09
CA TYR A 306 7.34 11.80 14.54
C TYR A 306 7.26 12.21 16.01
N SER A 307 8.35 12.07 16.79
CA SER A 307 8.34 12.36 18.22
C SER A 307 7.85 13.75 18.63
N PRO A 308 8.07 14.84 17.86
CA PRO A 308 7.49 16.14 18.18
C PRO A 308 5.96 16.16 18.17
N LEU A 309 5.32 15.44 17.24
CA LEU A 309 3.86 15.31 17.16
C LEU A 309 3.32 14.34 18.23
N ASN A 310 3.95 13.17 18.36
CA ASN A 310 3.51 12.11 19.28
C ASN A 310 3.48 12.58 20.74
N ARG A 311 4.34 13.52 21.15
CA ARG A 311 4.36 14.09 22.51
C ARG A 311 3.04 14.78 22.90
N ASN A 312 2.30 15.30 21.93
CA ASN A 312 0.99 15.91 22.19
C ASN A 312 -0.09 14.86 22.51
N HIS A 313 0.17 13.59 22.22
CA HIS A 313 -0.79 12.48 22.37
C HIS A 313 -0.28 11.36 23.28
N ALA A 314 0.70 11.64 24.16
CA ALA A 314 1.40 10.62 24.93
C ALA A 314 0.49 9.68 25.77
N ILE A 315 -0.63 10.20 26.29
CA ILE A 315 -1.63 9.41 27.05
C ILE A 315 -2.39 8.46 26.12
N GLN A 316 -2.83 8.94 24.96
CA GLN A 316 -3.51 8.10 23.97
C GLN A 316 -2.55 7.04 23.41
N LEU A 317 -1.29 7.41 23.17
CA LEU A 317 -0.26 6.47 22.76
C LEU A 317 -0.01 5.38 23.81
N MET A 318 -0.04 5.73 25.10
CA MET A 318 0.05 4.76 26.18
C MET A 318 -1.14 3.77 26.13
N ASN A 319 -2.36 4.27 25.90
CA ASN A 319 -3.54 3.42 25.75
C ASN A 319 -3.37 2.43 24.59
N THR A 320 -2.80 2.89 23.48
CA THR A 320 -2.46 2.04 22.32
C THR A 320 -1.41 0.99 22.68
N ALA A 321 -0.38 1.35 23.43
CA ALA A 321 0.68 0.43 23.85
C ALA A 321 0.15 -0.70 24.76
N ILE A 322 -0.80 -0.40 25.66
CA ILE A 322 -1.40 -1.41 26.55
C ILE A 322 -2.58 -2.15 25.91
N LYS A 323 -3.06 -1.73 24.74
CA LYS A 323 -4.20 -2.37 24.04
C LYS A 323 -3.85 -3.80 23.65
N GLY A 324 -4.72 -4.74 24.03
CA GLY A 324 -4.52 -6.18 23.79
C GLY A 324 -3.38 -6.79 24.62
N TRP A 325 -2.98 -6.19 25.74
CA TRP A 325 -1.81 -6.66 26.49
C TRP A 325 -1.95 -8.07 27.09
N ARG A 326 -3.16 -8.46 27.48
CA ARG A 326 -3.43 -9.79 28.05
C ARG A 326 -3.66 -10.87 26.99
N SER A 327 -4.25 -10.50 25.86
CA SER A 327 -4.66 -11.43 24.82
C SER A 327 -3.62 -11.61 23.71
N GLY A 328 -2.70 -10.65 23.53
CA GLY A 328 -1.87 -10.56 22.32
C GLY A 328 -2.68 -10.23 21.06
N GLU A 329 -3.94 -9.83 21.24
CA GLU A 329 -4.92 -9.71 20.17
C GLU A 329 -5.72 -8.43 20.32
N VAL A 330 -5.99 -7.75 19.21
CA VAL A 330 -6.82 -6.56 19.14
C VAL A 330 -7.83 -6.73 18.01
N ILE A 331 -9.08 -6.35 18.28
CA ILE A 331 -10.14 -6.33 17.28
C ILE A 331 -10.40 -4.87 16.90
N TYR A 332 -10.55 -4.61 15.61
CA TYR A 332 -10.99 -3.32 15.07
C TYR A 332 -12.26 -3.54 14.26
N GLY A 333 -13.21 -2.60 14.36
CA GLY A 333 -14.49 -2.70 13.67
C GLY A 333 -15.31 -3.92 14.08
N GLU A 334 -16.14 -4.38 13.16
CA GLU A 334 -17.03 -5.54 13.33
C GLU A 334 -16.79 -6.53 12.16
N PRO A 335 -15.65 -7.25 12.14
CA PRO A 335 -15.36 -8.19 11.06
C PRO A 335 -16.45 -9.26 10.96
N GLY A 336 -16.87 -9.57 9.74
CA GLY A 336 -17.84 -10.61 9.38
C GLY A 336 -17.35 -12.04 9.62
N PHE A 337 -16.08 -12.22 10.00
CA PHE A 337 -15.48 -13.52 10.34
C PHE A 337 -15.08 -13.62 11.82
N GLY A 338 -15.00 -14.86 12.31
CA GLY A 338 -14.66 -15.16 13.70
C GLY A 338 -13.17 -15.26 13.97
N ARG A 339 -12.77 -15.08 15.24
CA ARG A 339 -11.37 -15.26 15.70
C ARG A 339 -10.73 -16.59 15.27
N ASN A 340 -11.47 -17.70 15.34
CA ASN A 340 -10.92 -19.02 14.98
C ASN A 340 -10.64 -19.14 13.48
N GLU A 341 -11.49 -18.51 12.67
CA GLU A 341 -11.33 -18.45 11.22
C GLU A 341 -10.12 -17.58 10.87
N ALA A 342 -9.98 -16.41 11.50
CA ALA A 342 -8.80 -15.56 11.37
C ALA A 342 -7.49 -16.32 11.65
N LYS A 343 -7.44 -17.09 12.75
CA LYS A 343 -6.27 -17.91 13.12
C LYS A 343 -5.99 -19.03 12.13
N LYS A 344 -7.03 -19.69 11.63
CA LYS A 344 -6.93 -20.74 10.63
C LYS A 344 -6.38 -20.18 9.32
N THR A 345 -6.93 -19.05 8.85
CA THR A 345 -6.46 -18.36 7.65
C THR A 345 -5.00 -17.95 7.78
N ALA A 346 -4.61 -17.32 8.89
CA ALA A 346 -3.20 -16.99 9.14
C ALA A 346 -2.31 -18.24 9.11
N SER A 347 -2.73 -19.32 9.76
CA SER A 347 -1.95 -20.58 9.81
C SER A 347 -1.74 -21.17 8.42
N ASN A 348 -2.76 -21.12 7.55
CA ASN A 348 -2.64 -21.55 6.16
C ASN A 348 -1.65 -20.67 5.39
N VAL A 349 -1.77 -19.34 5.51
CA VAL A 349 -0.86 -18.38 4.86
C VAL A 349 0.59 -18.59 5.31
N PHE A 350 0.83 -18.83 6.60
CA PHE A 350 2.18 -19.11 7.12
C PHE A 350 2.71 -20.49 6.73
N SER A 351 1.85 -21.48 6.47
CA SER A 351 2.29 -22.83 6.06
C SER A 351 2.94 -22.86 4.68
N GLU A 352 2.67 -21.84 3.85
CA GLU A 352 3.21 -21.66 2.50
C GLU A 352 4.35 -20.63 2.46
N LYS A 353 4.95 -20.30 3.61
CA LYS A 353 6.00 -19.28 3.72
C LYS A 353 7.23 -19.61 2.86
N HIS A 354 7.60 -18.67 1.99
CA HIS A 354 8.82 -18.73 1.19
C HIS A 354 10.01 -18.07 1.89
N SER A 355 11.22 -18.42 1.46
CA SER A 355 12.46 -17.80 1.97
C SER A 355 12.56 -16.33 1.57
N ARG A 356 13.05 -15.48 2.49
CA ARG A 356 13.32 -14.07 2.20
C ARG A 356 14.73 -13.89 1.68
N SER A 357 14.88 -13.04 0.68
CA SER A 357 16.19 -12.56 0.21
C SER A 357 16.52 -11.23 0.89
N VAL A 358 17.73 -11.11 1.43
CA VAL A 358 18.23 -9.87 2.06
C VAL A 358 19.04 -9.09 1.02
N ARG A 359 18.87 -7.76 1.04
CA ARG A 359 19.60 -6.82 0.17
C ARG A 359 20.96 -6.47 0.79
N GLU A 360 21.99 -6.31 -0.03
CA GLU A 360 23.21 -5.60 0.37
C GLU A 360 22.85 -4.11 0.54
N GLN A 361 23.14 -3.53 1.71
CA GLN A 361 22.85 -2.13 2.00
C GLN A 361 24.05 -1.25 1.64
N ASP A 362 23.80 -0.22 0.83
CA ASP A 362 24.71 0.91 0.65
C ASP A 362 24.43 1.96 1.75
N GLU A 363 25.44 2.68 2.25
CA GLU A 363 25.25 3.67 3.34
C GLU A 363 24.28 4.81 2.95
N ILE A 364 24.30 5.23 1.67
CA ILE A 364 23.43 6.30 1.13
C ILE A 364 21.95 5.91 1.21
N ASP A 365 21.63 4.63 0.98
CA ASP A 365 20.25 4.14 1.01
C ASP A 365 19.66 4.24 2.43
N LYS A 366 20.50 4.09 3.46
CA LYS A 366 20.06 4.08 4.85
C LYS A 366 19.73 5.48 5.36
N GLU A 367 20.60 6.45 5.11
CA GLU A 367 20.40 7.86 5.54
C GLU A 367 19.13 8.45 4.91
N HIS A 368 18.92 8.24 3.61
CA HIS A 368 17.73 8.74 2.92
C HIS A 368 16.42 8.12 3.46
N LEU A 369 16.42 6.82 3.74
CA LEU A 369 15.25 6.15 4.32
C LEU A 369 14.99 6.57 5.78
N GLU A 370 16.02 6.99 6.52
CA GLU A 370 15.88 7.59 7.85
C GLU A 370 15.26 9.00 7.76
N ASP A 371 15.69 9.82 6.80
CA ASP A 371 15.14 11.17 6.58
C ASP A 371 13.66 11.15 6.18
N LEU A 372 13.27 10.16 5.37
CA LEU A 372 11.89 9.87 5.00
C LEU A 372 11.12 9.16 6.13
N GLY A 373 11.77 8.76 7.22
CA GLY A 373 11.10 8.11 8.35
C GLY A 373 10.67 6.66 8.11
N TYR A 374 11.17 6.01 7.05
CA TYR A 374 10.94 4.60 6.76
C TYR A 374 11.77 3.64 7.63
N ILE A 375 12.92 4.10 8.13
CA ILE A 375 13.78 3.32 9.03
C ILE A 375 14.03 4.12 10.30
N ASN A 376 14.03 3.41 11.43
CA ASN A 376 14.17 3.95 12.78
C ASN A 376 15.43 3.32 13.41
N GLN A 377 16.41 4.13 13.85
CA GLN A 377 17.58 3.66 14.61
C GLN A 377 17.23 3.22 16.03
#